data_AF-A0A2S8B091-F1
#
_entry.id   AF-A0A2S8B091-F1
#
_cell.length_a   1.000
_cell.length_b   1.000
_cell.length_c   1.000
_cell.angle_alpha   90.00
_cell.angle_beta   90.00
_cell.angle_gamma   90.00
#
_symmetry.space_group_name_H-M   'P 1'
#
loop_
_entity.id
_entity.type
_entity.pdbx_description
1 polymer ?
#
loop_
_entity_poly.entity_id
_entity_poly.type
_entity_poly.pdbx_seq_one_letter_code
_entity_poly.pdbx_strand_id
1 'polypeptide(L)'
;MMDEDNYRNNGRAGDDPQAAFEQLRGEVALVRLAVEGLARARESIEIPDYQPTLANTEKILLALTQRVDVIAKSPAMKLTPETMGERVNASVASATGELHNLVNSTRSDMSEAARELRGLIGTTRARWQQDRWLFWIGLGGVVLGILLYALLAGLIARAMPDSWQLPERMATRALAEPTLWDAGTHLMQRASPASWEGIVAAANLARDNRETIEACGAAAAKAKKTVRCTIEVKPANNDR
;
A
#
# COMPACT_ATOMS: atom_id res chain seq x y z
N MET A 1 -46.83 16.21 113.00
CA MET A 1 -46.85 17.50 113.69
C MET A 1 -45.50 18.15 113.39
N MET A 2 -45.50 19.14 112.48
CA MET A 2 -44.48 20.17 112.16
C MET A 2 -43.08 19.70 111.70
N ASP A 3 -42.55 20.08 110.53
CA ASP A 3 -42.06 21.43 110.08
C ASP A 3 -40.90 21.92 110.97
N GLU A 4 -39.82 22.58 110.56
CA GLU A 4 -39.21 23.09 109.32
C GLU A 4 -37.82 23.63 109.77
N ASP A 5 -36.86 23.73 108.85
CA ASP A 5 -35.80 24.75 108.68
C ASP A 5 -34.96 25.31 109.87
N ASN A 6 -33.64 25.49 109.67
CA ASN A 6 -33.03 26.81 109.38
C ASN A 6 -31.46 26.80 109.29
N TYR A 7 -30.94 27.12 108.10
CA TYR A 7 -29.88 28.10 107.75
C TYR A 7 -28.35 27.91 107.95
N ARG A 8 -27.69 27.91 106.77
CA ARG A 8 -26.64 28.83 106.23
C ARG A 8 -25.26 29.03 106.92
N ASN A 9 -24.25 28.51 106.22
CA ASN A 9 -23.18 29.22 105.46
C ASN A 9 -21.96 29.90 106.13
N ASN A 10 -20.83 29.81 105.38
CA ASN A 10 -19.50 30.49 105.40
C ASN A 10 -18.48 29.96 106.42
N GLY A 11 -17.17 29.82 106.15
CA GLY A 11 -16.29 30.16 105.03
C GLY A 11 -14.83 29.77 105.37
N ARG A 12 -13.91 29.83 104.38
CA ARG A 12 -12.46 29.51 104.40
C ARG A 12 -11.68 29.70 105.72
N ALA A 13 -10.86 28.71 106.07
CA ALA A 13 -9.51 28.80 106.69
C ALA A 13 -8.94 27.35 106.76
N GLY A 14 -7.69 26.99 106.51
CA GLY A 14 -6.44 27.69 106.21
C GLY A 14 -5.31 26.64 106.20
N ASP A 15 -4.14 26.99 105.65
CA ASP A 15 -2.87 26.26 105.70
C ASP A 15 -2.55 25.71 107.10
N ASP A 16 -2.80 24.43 107.35
CA ASP A 16 -2.37 23.77 108.59
C ASP A 16 -1.55 22.51 108.26
N PRO A 17 -0.21 22.55 108.41
CA PRO A 17 0.62 21.37 108.21
C PRO A 17 0.25 20.24 109.17
N GLN A 18 -0.31 20.53 110.35
CA GLN A 18 -0.75 19.49 111.28
C GLN A 18 -1.87 18.62 110.71
N ALA A 19 -2.85 19.20 109.99
CA ALA A 19 -3.93 18.45 109.37
C ALA A 19 -3.42 17.49 108.27
N ALA A 20 -2.40 17.89 107.51
CA ALA A 20 -1.77 17.04 106.49
C ALA A 20 -0.97 15.87 107.12
N PHE A 21 -0.31 16.09 108.25
CA PHE A 21 0.40 15.02 108.96
C PHE A 21 -0.55 13.98 109.57
N GLU A 22 -1.73 14.37 110.03
CA GLU A 22 -2.74 13.41 110.49
C GLU A 22 -3.25 12.53 109.34
N GLN A 23 -3.49 13.12 108.17
CA GLN A 23 -3.90 12.37 106.97
C GLN A 23 -2.83 11.36 106.53
N LEU A 24 -1.55 11.77 106.47
CA LEU A 24 -0.41 10.89 106.18
C LEU A 24 -0.28 9.76 107.21
N ARG A 25 -0.55 10.04 108.50
CA ARG A 25 -0.53 9.01 109.54
C ARG A 25 -1.60 7.94 109.32
N GLY A 26 -2.79 8.36 108.87
CA GLY A 26 -3.87 7.45 108.47
C GLY A 26 -3.48 6.57 107.28
N GLU A 27 -2.86 7.15 106.24
CA GLU A 27 -2.41 6.40 105.06
C GLU A 27 -1.31 5.39 105.39
N VAL A 28 -0.32 5.75 106.21
CA VAL A 28 0.76 4.83 106.62
C VAL A 28 0.23 3.69 107.50
N ALA A 29 -0.76 3.96 108.36
CA ALA A 29 -1.42 2.92 109.15
C ALA A 29 -2.15 1.90 108.23
N LEU A 30 -2.79 2.39 107.17
CA LEU A 30 -3.46 1.55 106.16
C LEU A 30 -2.46 0.68 105.38
N VAL A 31 -1.32 1.25 104.95
CA VAL A 31 -0.27 0.49 104.26
C VAL A 31 0.32 -0.57 105.20
N ARG A 32 0.56 -0.24 106.46
CA ARG A 32 1.06 -1.22 107.44
C ARG A 32 0.07 -2.36 107.64
N LEU A 33 -1.22 -2.06 107.74
CA LEU A 33 -2.27 -3.08 107.85
C LEU A 33 -2.33 -3.97 106.60
N ALA A 34 -2.16 -3.39 105.41
CA ALA A 34 -2.10 -4.14 104.15
C ALA A 34 -0.88 -5.04 104.07
N VAL A 35 0.30 -4.57 104.53
CA VAL A 35 1.53 -5.37 104.57
C VAL A 35 1.43 -6.50 105.59
N GLU A 36 0.87 -6.24 106.78
CA GLU A 36 0.62 -7.29 107.79
C GLU A 36 -0.43 -8.31 107.30
N GLY A 37 -1.44 -7.86 106.53
CA GLY A 37 -2.39 -8.73 105.84
C GLY A 37 -1.73 -9.61 104.78
N LEU A 38 -0.82 -9.05 103.97
CA LEU A 38 -0.06 -9.81 102.97
C LEU A 38 0.92 -10.80 103.61
N ALA A 39 1.53 -10.43 104.74
CA ALA A 39 2.42 -11.31 105.49
C ALA A 39 1.66 -12.52 106.07
N ARG A 40 0.44 -12.32 106.61
CA ARG A 40 -0.43 -13.46 107.01
C ARG A 40 -0.86 -14.31 105.82
N ALA A 41 -1.20 -13.71 104.69
CA ALA A 41 -1.58 -14.46 103.49
C ALA A 41 -0.42 -15.31 102.94
N ARG A 42 0.84 -14.91 103.17
CA ARG A 42 2.05 -15.65 102.82
C ARG A 42 2.25 -16.93 103.64
N GLU A 43 1.76 -16.96 104.88
CA GLU A 43 1.84 -18.12 105.77
C GLU A 43 0.84 -19.23 105.36
N SER A 44 -0.17 -18.88 104.56
CA SER A 44 -1.18 -19.81 104.02
C SER A 44 -0.97 -20.22 102.55
N ILE A 45 0.21 -20.00 101.96
CA ILE A 45 0.47 -20.42 100.57
C ILE A 45 0.94 -21.88 100.56
N GLU A 46 -0.01 -22.79 100.37
CA GLU A 46 0.24 -24.17 99.99
C GLU A 46 0.71 -24.20 98.52
N ILE A 47 1.93 -24.68 98.28
CA ILE A 47 2.54 -24.74 96.94
C ILE A 47 1.84 -25.86 96.15
N PRO A 48 1.15 -25.59 95.02
CA PRO A 48 0.55 -26.65 94.21
C PRO A 48 1.63 -27.53 93.58
N ASP A 49 1.40 -28.84 93.50
CA ASP A 49 2.32 -29.76 92.83
C ASP A 49 2.20 -29.61 91.29
N TYR A 50 3.26 -29.10 90.66
CA TYR A 50 3.34 -28.86 89.20
C TYR A 50 3.94 -30.04 88.41
N GLN A 51 4.30 -31.15 89.08
CA GLN A 51 4.76 -32.38 88.42
C GLN A 51 3.87 -32.84 87.25
N PRO A 52 2.53 -32.93 87.38
CA PRO A 52 1.70 -33.44 86.29
C PRO A 52 1.69 -32.51 85.08
N THR A 53 1.81 -31.19 85.28
CA THR A 53 1.83 -30.22 84.18
C THR A 53 3.15 -30.27 83.41
N LEU A 54 4.27 -30.45 84.12
CA LEU A 54 5.60 -30.55 83.51
C LEU A 54 5.73 -31.82 82.66
N ALA A 55 5.21 -32.96 83.15
CA ALA A 55 5.18 -34.22 82.40
C ALA A 55 4.31 -34.11 81.14
N ASN A 56 3.26 -33.28 81.14
CA ASN A 56 2.44 -33.05 79.97
C ASN A 56 3.15 -32.19 78.90
N THR A 57 3.88 -31.16 79.32
CA THR A 57 4.66 -30.31 78.40
C THR A 57 5.79 -31.08 77.71
N GLU A 58 6.44 -32.02 78.40
CA GLU A 58 7.48 -32.87 77.81
C GLU A 58 6.91 -33.77 76.70
N LYS A 59 5.72 -34.35 76.91
CA LYS A 59 5.01 -35.16 75.90
C LYS A 59 4.66 -34.35 74.66
N ILE A 60 4.19 -33.11 74.83
CA ILE A 60 3.86 -32.22 73.71
C ILE A 60 5.12 -31.86 72.91
N LEU A 61 6.23 -31.60 73.58
CA LEU A 61 7.50 -31.27 72.92
C LEU A 61 8.03 -32.45 72.11
N LEU A 62 7.95 -33.68 72.65
CA LEU A 62 8.31 -34.91 71.93
C LEU A 62 7.43 -35.16 70.69
N ALA A 63 6.12 -34.90 70.78
CA ALA A 63 5.23 -35.04 69.63
C ALA A 63 5.53 -34.01 68.52
N LEU A 64 5.97 -32.80 68.90
CA LEU A 64 6.33 -31.74 67.95
C LEU A 64 7.63 -32.05 67.21
N THR A 65 8.66 -32.52 67.91
CA THR A 65 9.94 -32.89 67.30
C THR A 65 9.77 -34.03 66.30
N GLN A 66 8.92 -35.02 66.61
CA GLN A 66 8.59 -36.11 65.70
C GLN A 66 7.93 -35.62 64.41
N ARG A 67 7.02 -34.63 64.48
CA ARG A 67 6.40 -34.05 63.29
C ARG A 67 7.37 -33.22 62.45
N VAL A 68 8.29 -32.51 63.08
CA VAL A 68 9.30 -31.71 62.37
C VAL A 68 10.29 -32.60 61.61
N ASP A 69 10.70 -33.74 62.18
CA ASP A 69 11.60 -34.70 61.50
C ASP A 69 10.96 -35.30 60.23
N VAL A 70 9.65 -35.54 60.24
CA VAL A 70 8.89 -36.00 59.07
C VAL A 70 8.82 -34.92 57.98
N ILE A 71 8.65 -33.64 58.36
CA ILE A 71 8.66 -32.52 57.42
C ILE A 71 10.07 -32.33 56.83
N ALA A 72 11.12 -32.45 57.65
CA ALA A 72 12.51 -32.33 57.22
C ALA A 72 12.90 -33.43 56.22
N LYS A 73 12.31 -34.62 56.33
CA LYS A 73 12.53 -35.75 55.41
C LYS A 73 11.61 -35.74 54.19
N SER A 74 10.69 -34.76 54.08
CA SER A 74 9.74 -34.70 52.97
C SER A 74 10.40 -34.24 51.64
N PRO A 75 10.01 -34.80 50.48
CA PRO A 75 10.60 -34.50 49.18
C PRO A 75 10.47 -33.05 48.69
N ALA A 76 9.65 -32.23 49.37
CA ALA A 76 9.41 -30.84 49.01
C ALA A 76 10.68 -29.96 49.14
N MET A 77 11.66 -30.35 49.96
CA MET A 77 12.93 -29.60 50.08
C MET A 77 13.97 -29.91 48.98
N LYS A 78 13.73 -30.89 48.09
CA LYS A 78 14.62 -31.15 46.94
C LYS A 78 14.31 -30.28 45.71
N LEU A 79 13.25 -29.49 45.76
CA LEU A 79 12.86 -28.53 44.71
C LEU A 79 13.32 -27.11 45.09
N THR A 80 14.63 -26.93 45.31
CA THR A 80 15.18 -25.59 45.56
C THR A 80 15.30 -24.81 44.24
N PRO A 81 14.88 -23.53 44.20
CA PRO A 81 14.86 -22.69 42.99
C PRO A 81 16.22 -22.62 42.27
N GLU A 82 17.32 -22.72 43.03
CA GLU A 82 18.70 -22.77 42.50
C GLU A 82 18.91 -23.92 41.49
N THR A 83 18.35 -25.10 41.77
CA THR A 83 18.53 -26.30 40.92
C THR A 83 17.60 -26.35 39.70
N MET A 84 16.57 -25.49 39.67
CA MET A 84 15.71 -25.27 38.51
C MET A 84 16.33 -24.28 37.52
N GLY A 85 16.97 -23.21 38.01
CA GLY A 85 17.64 -22.22 37.17
C GLY A 85 18.75 -22.82 36.31
N GLU A 86 19.56 -23.71 36.90
CA GLU A 86 20.69 -24.33 36.20
C GLU A 86 20.26 -25.28 35.06
N ARG A 87 19.19 -26.07 35.27
CA ARG A 87 18.64 -26.96 34.23
C ARG A 87 17.90 -26.21 33.13
N VAL A 88 17.27 -25.09 33.46
CA VAL A 88 16.62 -24.22 32.46
C VAL A 88 17.69 -23.52 31.62
N ASN A 89 18.76 -23.01 32.22
CA ASN A 89 19.80 -22.32 31.46
C ASN A 89 20.57 -23.28 30.51
N ALA A 90 20.86 -24.51 30.96
CA ALA A 90 21.51 -25.51 30.11
C ALA A 90 20.63 -25.96 28.92
N SER A 91 19.31 -26.07 29.12
CA SER A 91 18.37 -26.42 28.05
C SER A 91 18.07 -25.26 27.09
N VAL A 92 18.11 -24.01 27.59
CA VAL A 92 18.03 -22.81 26.75
C VAL A 92 19.30 -22.61 25.92
N ALA A 93 20.48 -22.88 26.49
CA ALA A 93 21.75 -22.77 25.76
C ALA A 93 21.86 -23.76 24.58
N SER A 94 21.40 -25.00 24.74
CA SER A 94 21.40 -25.98 23.64
C SER A 94 20.33 -25.66 22.58
N ALA A 95 19.12 -25.28 23.01
CA ALA A 95 18.04 -24.92 22.09
C ALA A 95 18.32 -23.65 21.30
N THR A 96 19.03 -22.68 21.88
CA THR A 96 19.41 -21.44 21.18
C THR A 96 20.47 -21.68 20.12
N GLY A 97 21.44 -22.58 20.33
CA GLY A 97 22.45 -22.91 19.32
C GLY A 97 21.85 -23.47 18.02
N GLU A 98 20.93 -24.42 18.15
CA GLU A 98 20.22 -25.01 17.00
C GLU A 98 19.32 -23.98 16.30
N LEU A 99 18.63 -23.14 17.09
CA LEU A 99 17.77 -22.09 16.54
C LEU A 99 18.59 -21.02 15.79
N HIS A 100 19.76 -20.63 16.28
CA HIS A 100 20.63 -19.68 15.59
C HIS A 100 21.11 -20.22 14.25
N ASN A 101 21.47 -21.50 14.18
CA ASN A 101 21.89 -22.13 12.93
C ASN A 101 20.74 -22.19 11.91
N LEU A 102 19.54 -22.57 12.37
CA LEU A 102 18.34 -22.65 11.53
C LEU A 102 17.88 -21.26 11.02
N VAL A 103 17.99 -20.23 11.87
CA VAL A 103 17.67 -18.84 11.50
C VAL A 103 18.70 -18.31 10.49
N ASN A 104 19.98 -18.60 10.69
CA ASN A 104 21.03 -18.16 9.77
C ASN A 104 20.91 -18.84 8.39
N SER A 105 20.61 -20.15 8.33
CA SER A 105 20.38 -20.85 7.06
C SER A 105 19.13 -20.33 6.34
N THR A 106 18.05 -20.11 7.09
CA THR A 106 16.81 -19.54 6.50
C THR A 106 17.06 -18.12 5.97
N ARG A 107 17.91 -17.34 6.66
CA ARG A 107 18.28 -15.99 6.23
C ARG A 107 19.16 -16.00 4.98
N SER A 108 20.10 -16.93 4.85
CA SER A 108 20.90 -17.08 3.63
C SER A 108 20.02 -17.45 2.44
N ASP A 109 19.14 -18.45 2.60
CA ASP A 109 18.27 -18.94 1.53
C ASP A 109 17.29 -17.86 1.06
N MET A 110 16.72 -17.09 2.00
CA MET A 110 15.87 -15.94 1.69
C MET A 110 16.65 -14.83 0.96
N SER A 111 17.90 -14.60 1.33
CA SER A 111 18.74 -13.57 0.70
C SER A 111 19.12 -13.94 -0.74
N GLU A 112 19.35 -15.24 -0.99
CA GLU A 112 19.68 -15.78 -2.30
C GLU A 112 18.45 -15.78 -3.22
N ALA A 113 17.31 -16.26 -2.72
CA ALA A 113 16.03 -16.18 -3.44
C ALA A 113 15.65 -14.71 -3.75
N ALA A 114 15.85 -13.79 -2.80
CA ALA A 114 15.62 -12.36 -3.05
C ALA A 114 16.56 -11.76 -4.09
N ARG A 115 17.77 -12.31 -4.26
CA ARG A 115 18.75 -11.84 -5.25
C ARG A 115 18.43 -12.38 -6.64
N GLU A 116 18.03 -13.64 -6.75
CA GLU A 116 17.51 -14.22 -7.99
C GLU A 116 16.23 -13.52 -8.46
N LEU A 117 15.28 -13.28 -7.54
CA LEU A 117 14.05 -12.54 -7.83
C LEU A 117 14.36 -11.11 -8.31
N ARG A 118 15.32 -10.39 -7.70
CA ARG A 118 15.74 -9.07 -8.19
C ARG A 118 16.41 -9.14 -9.56
N GLY A 119 17.17 -10.19 -9.87
CA GLY A 119 17.73 -10.43 -11.20
C GLY A 119 16.65 -10.66 -12.27
N LEU A 120 15.63 -11.44 -11.94
CA LEU A 120 14.49 -11.72 -12.84
C LEU A 120 13.54 -10.52 -12.98
N ILE A 121 13.29 -9.77 -11.90
CA ILE A 121 12.43 -8.57 -11.91
C ILE A 121 13.13 -7.39 -12.59
N GLY A 122 14.44 -7.22 -12.39
CA GLY A 122 15.22 -6.15 -13.02
C GLY A 122 15.28 -6.28 -14.54
N THR A 123 15.40 -7.52 -15.04
CA THR A 123 15.44 -7.79 -16.49
C THR A 123 14.09 -7.66 -17.17
N THR A 124 12.99 -7.97 -16.48
CA THR A 124 11.63 -7.87 -17.04
C THR A 124 11.09 -6.45 -17.03
N ARG A 125 11.32 -5.67 -15.97
CA ARG A 125 10.82 -4.28 -15.87
C ARG A 125 11.59 -3.30 -16.78
N ALA A 126 12.90 -3.50 -16.96
CA ALA A 126 13.70 -2.67 -17.86
C ALA A 126 13.33 -2.87 -19.34
N ARG A 127 13.01 -4.12 -19.75
CA ARG A 127 12.58 -4.44 -21.12
C ARG A 127 11.30 -3.71 -21.49
N TRP A 128 10.28 -3.71 -20.62
CA TRP A 128 9.01 -3.03 -20.91
C TRP A 128 9.15 -1.52 -21.16
N GLN A 129 10.06 -0.86 -20.46
CA GLN A 129 10.27 0.58 -20.63
C GLN A 129 11.15 0.91 -21.84
N GLN A 130 12.12 0.05 -22.16
CA GLN A 130 12.92 0.15 -23.39
C GLN A 130 12.08 -0.15 -24.64
N ASP A 131 11.27 -1.21 -24.62
CA ASP A 131 10.39 -1.59 -25.73
C ASP A 131 9.36 -0.50 -26.02
N ARG A 132 8.85 0.18 -24.98
CA ARG A 132 7.94 1.31 -25.15
C ARG A 132 8.61 2.48 -25.89
N TRP A 133 9.84 2.81 -25.54
CA TRP A 133 10.60 3.88 -26.19
C TRP A 133 10.96 3.51 -27.64
N LEU A 134 11.39 2.28 -27.88
CA LEU A 134 11.64 1.75 -29.22
C LEU A 134 10.38 1.75 -30.09
N PHE A 135 9.23 1.39 -29.51
CA PHE A 135 7.95 1.44 -30.20
C PHE A 135 7.58 2.88 -30.59
N TRP A 136 7.75 3.85 -29.69
CA TRP A 136 7.44 5.25 -30.01
C TRP A 136 8.41 5.87 -31.02
N ILE A 137 9.71 5.56 -30.95
CA ILE A 137 10.68 5.97 -31.98
C ILE A 137 10.32 5.32 -33.33
N GLY A 138 10.02 4.02 -33.33
CA GLY A 138 9.64 3.29 -34.54
C GLY A 138 8.37 3.87 -35.17
N LEU A 139 7.32 4.08 -34.36
CA LEU A 139 6.08 4.70 -34.80
C LEU A 139 6.31 6.13 -35.31
N GLY A 140 7.09 6.93 -34.58
CA GLY A 140 7.45 8.28 -34.98
C GLY A 140 8.22 8.32 -36.31
N GLY A 141 9.16 7.40 -36.51
CA GLY A 141 9.91 7.24 -37.75
C GLY A 141 9.03 6.86 -38.94
N VAL A 142 8.08 5.94 -38.74
CA VAL A 142 7.10 5.57 -39.78
C VAL A 142 6.21 6.75 -40.14
N VAL A 143 5.65 7.45 -39.15
CA VAL A 143 4.80 8.61 -39.39
C VAL A 143 5.56 9.72 -40.11
N LEU A 144 6.79 10.01 -39.68
CA LEU A 144 7.65 11.00 -40.33
C LEU A 144 7.99 10.58 -41.76
N GLY A 145 8.30 9.30 -41.99
CA GLY A 145 8.58 8.76 -43.32
C GLY A 145 7.40 8.89 -44.28
N ILE A 146 6.17 8.62 -43.81
CA ILE A 146 4.94 8.80 -44.59
C ILE A 146 4.73 10.28 -44.92
N LEU A 147 4.91 11.18 -43.94
CA LEU A 147 4.77 12.63 -44.15
C LEU A 147 5.77 13.15 -45.18
N LEU A 148 7.04 12.75 -45.06
CA LEU A 148 8.07 13.09 -46.05
C LEU A 148 7.72 12.54 -47.42
N TYR A 149 7.32 11.27 -47.51
CA TYR A 149 6.91 10.68 -48.79
C TYR A 149 5.74 11.45 -49.42
N ALA A 150 4.71 11.83 -48.67
CA ALA A 150 3.57 12.58 -49.20
C ALA A 150 3.98 13.96 -49.77
N LEU A 151 4.95 14.64 -49.14
CA LEU A 151 5.46 15.93 -49.60
C LEU A 151 6.38 15.79 -50.82
N LEU A 152 7.25 14.79 -50.82
CA LEU A 152 8.29 14.61 -51.84
C LEU A 152 7.83 13.78 -53.04
N ALA A 153 6.79 12.96 -52.93
CA ALA A 153 6.32 12.09 -54.01
C ALA A 153 5.95 12.87 -55.27
N GLY A 154 5.30 14.03 -55.12
CA GLY A 154 4.93 14.89 -56.25
C GLY A 154 6.13 15.58 -56.92
N LEU A 155 7.24 15.79 -56.19
CA LEU A 155 8.48 16.33 -56.77
C LEU A 155 9.25 15.22 -57.50
N ILE A 156 9.36 14.04 -56.87
CA ILE A 156 10.02 12.87 -57.45
C ILE A 156 9.31 12.43 -58.74
N ALA A 157 7.98 12.45 -58.75
CA ALA A 157 7.19 12.09 -59.92
C ALA A 157 7.42 13.04 -61.11
N ARG A 158 7.70 14.33 -60.86
CA ARG A 158 7.97 15.33 -61.90
C ARG A 158 9.43 15.39 -62.35
N ALA A 159 10.36 14.92 -61.53
CA ALA A 159 11.79 14.92 -61.85
C ALA A 159 12.24 13.67 -62.64
N MET A 160 11.37 12.67 -62.79
CA MET A 160 11.66 11.47 -63.56
C MET A 160 11.50 11.69 -65.07
N PRO A 161 12.14 10.85 -65.91
CA PRO A 161 12.06 10.98 -67.36
C PRO A 161 10.62 10.92 -67.90
N ASP A 162 10.32 11.75 -68.88
CA ASP A 162 8.99 11.82 -69.51
C ASP A 162 8.53 10.49 -70.11
N SER A 163 9.48 9.60 -70.48
CA SER A 163 9.18 8.28 -71.03
C SER A 163 8.43 7.35 -70.06
N TRP A 164 8.47 7.62 -68.75
CA TRP A 164 7.79 6.80 -67.75
C TRP A 164 6.36 7.23 -67.44
N GLN A 165 5.98 8.46 -67.79
CA GLN A 165 4.62 9.02 -67.63
C GLN A 165 4.05 8.76 -66.22
N LEU A 166 4.89 8.94 -65.20
CA LEU A 166 4.53 8.65 -63.82
C LEU A 166 3.43 9.57 -63.27
N PRO A 167 3.44 10.89 -63.52
CA PRO A 167 2.35 11.77 -63.13
C PRO A 167 1.00 11.32 -63.71
N GLU A 168 0.99 10.98 -65.00
CA GLU A 168 -0.22 10.57 -65.72
C GLU A 168 -0.74 9.22 -65.21
N ARG A 169 0.16 8.25 -64.99
CA ARG A 169 -0.19 6.95 -64.39
C ARG A 169 -0.59 7.05 -62.92
N MET A 170 -0.10 8.04 -62.19
CA MET A 170 -0.54 8.30 -60.82
C MET A 170 -1.92 8.92 -60.83
N ALA A 171 -2.19 9.88 -61.73
CA ALA A 171 -3.49 10.50 -61.91
C ALA A 171 -4.57 9.48 -62.31
N THR A 172 -4.29 8.58 -63.25
CA THR A 172 -5.24 7.52 -63.64
C THR A 172 -5.62 6.63 -62.46
N ARG A 173 -4.62 6.18 -61.68
CA ARG A 173 -4.86 5.36 -60.48
C ARG A 173 -5.60 6.13 -59.40
N ALA A 174 -5.28 7.41 -59.19
CA ALA A 174 -5.95 8.25 -58.21
C ALA A 174 -7.42 8.51 -58.57
N LEU A 175 -7.72 8.62 -59.87
CA LEU A 175 -9.08 8.77 -60.40
C LEU A 175 -9.82 7.43 -60.54
N ALA A 176 -9.14 6.31 -60.30
CA ALA A 176 -9.67 4.96 -60.47
C ALA A 176 -10.23 4.67 -61.86
N GLU A 177 -9.67 5.30 -62.89
CA GLU A 177 -10.09 5.12 -64.29
C GLU A 177 -9.23 4.07 -65.01
N PRO A 178 -9.81 3.29 -65.94
CA PRO A 178 -9.15 2.13 -66.55
C PRO A 178 -8.06 2.54 -67.55
N THR A 179 -8.20 3.70 -68.20
CA THR A 179 -7.21 4.20 -69.17
C THR A 179 -6.82 5.66 -68.91
N LEU A 180 -5.66 6.05 -69.45
CA LEU A 180 -5.21 7.45 -69.48
C LEU A 180 -6.23 8.38 -70.15
N TRP A 181 -6.89 7.88 -71.19
CA TRP A 181 -7.92 8.62 -71.89
C TRP A 181 -9.14 8.84 -71.00
N ASP A 182 -9.63 7.79 -70.32
CA ASP A 182 -10.80 7.86 -69.44
C ASP A 182 -10.54 8.78 -68.23
N ALA A 183 -9.33 8.76 -67.68
CA ALA A 183 -8.93 9.73 -66.66
C ALA A 183 -8.97 11.18 -67.18
N GLY A 184 -8.51 11.41 -68.42
CA GLY A 184 -8.57 12.71 -69.06
C GLY A 184 -10.00 13.17 -69.33
N THR A 185 -10.86 12.30 -69.84
CA THR A 185 -12.28 12.62 -70.08
C THR A 185 -13.00 12.89 -68.77
N HIS A 186 -12.78 12.08 -67.73
CA HIS A 186 -13.34 12.31 -66.40
C HIS A 186 -12.92 13.66 -65.83
N LEU A 187 -11.63 14.05 -65.93
CA LEU A 187 -11.17 15.36 -65.48
C LEU A 187 -11.79 16.51 -66.28
N MET A 188 -11.84 16.41 -67.61
CA MET A 188 -12.43 17.46 -68.46
C MET A 188 -13.93 17.64 -68.17
N GLN A 189 -14.67 16.55 -68.01
CA GLN A 189 -16.08 16.58 -67.62
C GLN A 189 -16.29 17.20 -66.24
N ARG A 190 -15.46 16.85 -65.26
CA ARG A 190 -15.53 17.39 -63.90
C ARG A 190 -15.14 18.86 -63.82
N ALA A 191 -14.18 19.31 -64.62
CA ALA A 191 -13.70 20.68 -64.63
C ALA A 191 -14.72 21.63 -65.26
N SER A 192 -15.33 21.25 -66.38
CA SER A 192 -16.39 22.03 -67.03
C SER A 192 -17.20 21.17 -68.01
N PRO A 193 -18.43 20.77 -67.63
CA PRO A 193 -19.31 19.99 -68.49
C PRO A 193 -19.62 20.70 -69.81
N ALA A 194 -19.87 22.01 -69.79
CA ALA A 194 -20.22 22.78 -70.99
C ALA A 194 -19.07 22.81 -72.02
N SER A 195 -17.82 22.96 -71.56
CA SER A 195 -16.68 22.88 -72.49
C SER A 195 -16.46 21.47 -73.02
N TRP A 196 -16.71 20.45 -72.20
CA TRP A 196 -16.63 19.06 -72.64
C TRP A 196 -17.68 18.74 -73.72
N GLU A 197 -18.93 19.19 -73.55
CA GLU A 197 -19.97 19.08 -74.56
C GLU A 197 -19.56 19.76 -75.87
N GLY A 198 -18.94 20.94 -75.79
CA GLY A 198 -18.38 21.62 -76.96
C GLY A 198 -17.31 20.80 -77.70
N ILE A 199 -16.41 20.14 -76.96
CA ILE A 199 -15.39 19.25 -77.53
C ILE A 199 -16.06 18.04 -78.19
N VAL A 200 -17.03 17.40 -77.53
CA VAL A 200 -17.76 16.25 -78.06
C VAL A 200 -18.54 16.63 -79.32
N ALA A 201 -19.22 17.78 -79.31
CA ALA A 201 -19.94 18.29 -80.48
C ALA A 201 -19.00 18.55 -81.66
N ALA A 202 -17.85 19.18 -81.43
CA ALA A 202 -16.84 19.39 -82.46
C ALA A 202 -16.26 18.07 -83.00
N ALA A 203 -15.99 17.11 -82.12
CA ALA A 203 -15.49 15.79 -82.50
C ALA A 203 -16.51 15.01 -83.33
N ASN A 204 -17.79 15.06 -82.96
CA ASN A 204 -18.88 14.44 -83.73
C ASN A 204 -19.04 15.11 -85.11
N LEU A 205 -19.01 16.43 -85.17
CA LEU A 205 -19.06 17.18 -86.42
C LEU A 205 -17.88 16.81 -87.35
N ALA A 206 -16.67 16.73 -86.81
CA ALA A 206 -15.49 16.33 -87.57
C ALA A 206 -15.55 14.87 -88.04
N ARG A 207 -16.10 13.98 -87.21
CA ARG A 207 -16.30 12.57 -87.56
C ARG A 207 -17.32 12.39 -88.68
N ASP A 208 -18.44 13.11 -88.59
CA ASP A 208 -19.50 13.09 -89.61
C ASP A 208 -19.02 13.68 -90.95
N ASN A 209 -18.03 14.58 -90.91
CA ASN A 209 -17.45 15.24 -92.08
C ASN A 209 -16.02 14.78 -92.39
N ARG A 210 -15.64 13.56 -91.97
CA ARG A 210 -14.24 13.13 -91.99
C ARG A 210 -13.61 13.23 -93.38
N GLU A 211 -14.29 12.70 -94.41
CA GLU A 211 -13.76 12.67 -95.78
C GLU A 211 -13.63 14.08 -96.37
N THR A 212 -14.61 14.95 -96.12
CA THR A 212 -14.59 16.34 -96.62
C THR A 212 -13.48 17.15 -95.94
N ILE A 213 -13.30 16.98 -94.63
CA ILE A 213 -12.24 17.65 -93.87
C ILE A 213 -10.85 17.13 -94.28
N GLU A 214 -10.66 15.82 -94.44
CA GLU A 214 -9.39 15.24 -94.89
C GLU A 214 -9.00 15.74 -96.29
N ALA A 215 -9.94 15.72 -97.25
CA ALA A 215 -9.71 16.24 -98.61
C ALA A 215 -9.38 17.74 -98.61
N CYS A 216 -10.09 18.51 -97.78
CA CYS A 216 -9.82 19.93 -97.58
C CYS A 216 -8.45 20.20 -96.96
N GLY A 217 -8.04 19.40 -95.96
CA GLY A 217 -6.71 19.48 -95.36
C GLY A 217 -5.61 19.21 -96.39
N ALA A 218 -5.80 18.19 -97.24
CA ALA A 218 -4.87 17.88 -98.33
C ALA A 218 -4.80 19.02 -99.37
N ALA A 219 -5.95 19.61 -99.74
CA ALA A 219 -6.00 20.76 -100.64
C ALA A 219 -5.29 21.99 -100.05
N ALA A 220 -5.51 22.28 -98.75
CA ALA A 220 -4.84 23.35 -98.02
C ALA A 220 -3.32 23.16 -97.99
N ALA A 221 -2.87 21.94 -97.68
CA ALA A 221 -1.45 21.59 -97.65
C ALA A 221 -0.79 21.73 -99.02
N LYS A 222 -1.46 21.28 -100.09
CA LYS A 222 -0.99 21.41 -101.47
C LYS A 222 -0.92 22.87 -101.92
N ALA A 223 -1.93 23.67 -101.58
CA ALA A 223 -1.99 25.09 -101.93
C ALA A 223 -1.11 25.98 -101.04
N LYS A 224 -0.66 25.47 -99.88
CA LYS A 224 0.01 26.22 -98.80
C LYS A 224 -0.75 27.48 -98.38
N LYS A 225 -2.08 27.43 -98.46
CA LYS A 225 -2.99 28.56 -98.21
C LYS A 225 -4.24 28.05 -97.52
N THR A 226 -4.91 28.94 -96.80
CA THR A 226 -6.22 28.67 -96.23
C THR A 226 -7.24 28.42 -97.34
N VAL A 227 -7.99 27.33 -97.23
CA VAL A 227 -9.06 26.95 -98.16
C VAL A 227 -10.40 27.01 -97.45
N ARG A 228 -11.47 27.31 -98.19
CA ARG A 228 -12.83 27.30 -97.67
C ARG A 228 -13.49 25.98 -98.02
N CYS A 229 -14.14 25.37 -97.04
CA CYS A 229 -14.80 24.08 -97.18
C CYS A 229 -16.21 24.14 -96.64
N THR A 230 -17.11 23.44 -97.33
CA THR A 230 -18.49 23.27 -96.91
C THR A 230 -18.57 21.96 -96.12
N ILE A 231 -19.06 22.05 -94.90
CA ILE A 231 -19.33 20.89 -94.04
C ILE A 231 -20.83 20.73 -93.88
N GLU A 232 -21.26 19.49 -93.71
CA GLU A 232 -22.64 19.15 -93.43
C GLU A 232 -22.86 19.15 -91.91
N VAL A 233 -23.86 19.91 -91.46
CA VAL A 233 -24.25 19.95 -90.06
C VAL A 233 -25.60 19.25 -89.95
N LYS A 234 -25.63 18.10 -89.28
CA LYS A 234 -26.88 17.40 -88.99
C LYS A 234 -27.69 18.20 -87.97
N PRO A 235 -29.03 18.23 -88.10
CA PRO A 235 -29.89 18.81 -87.06
C PRO A 235 -29.71 18.02 -85.76
N ALA A 236 -29.71 18.72 -84.62
CA ALA A 236 -29.74 18.06 -83.32
C ALA A 236 -31.08 17.32 -83.20
N ASN A 237 -31.05 15.98 -83.17
CA ASN A 237 -32.26 15.20 -82.91
C ASN A 237 -32.71 15.51 -81.49
N ASN A 238 -33.77 16.31 -81.37
CA ASN A 238 -34.42 16.62 -80.10
C ASN A 238 -35.48 15.54 -79.82
N ASP A 239 -35.07 14.28 -79.81
CA ASP A 239 -35.92 13.18 -79.38
C ASP A 239 -35.81 13.08 -77.85
N ARG A 240 -36.80 13.70 -77.22
CA ARG A 240 -37.04 13.75 -75.78
C ARG A 240 -37.57 12.42 -75.25
#